data_AF-A0A8J4UD98-F1
#
_entry.id   AF-A0A8J4UD98-F1
#
_cell.length_a   1.000
_cell.length_b   1.000
_cell.length_c   1.000
_cell.angle_alpha   90.00
_cell.angle_beta   90.00
_cell.angle_gamma   90.00
#
_symmetry.space_group_name_H-M   'P 1'
#
loop_
_entity.id
_entity.type
_entity.pdbx_description
1 polymer ?
#
loop_
_entity_poly.entity_id
_entity_poly.type
_entity_poly.pdbx_seq_one_letter_code
_entity_poly.pdbx_strand_id
1 'polypeptide(L)'
;MSAEEEERGVVRVKVKKCEGLQTVEFRSFAVDPQITSLEVLQHILIRAFELNGRHNFGISYLSRDRMGAEVYLSLLSDWDLDAAFVSAAKPYLQLKMDIKPSEDSPVLEDWDIISPKDVIGSDQLQGEKRSLTSTALPFTQSLLSQMGRTLSKVQQALSWSYGEEVKPFKPPLSDAEFHSYLNSQGQLMRPEELRLRIYHGGVEPSLRKVVWRYLLNVYPDGLTGQERMDYMKRKTREYDQLKSEWTSRVSAEDLEFIRGNVLKDVLRTDRAHPYYAGSEDSPHLTALTDLLTTFAITHPQ
;
A
#
# COMPACT_ATOMS: atom_id res chain seq x y z
N MET A 1 -3.62 -44.77 3.55
CA MET A 1 -4.98 -44.31 3.90
C MET A 1 -4.84 -43.49 5.16
N SER A 2 -5.21 -42.22 5.03
CA SER A 2 -4.88 -41.05 5.85
C SER A 2 -5.41 -41.13 7.26
N ALA A 3 -4.51 -40.99 8.23
CA ALA A 3 -4.84 -40.67 9.60
C ALA A 3 -4.70 -39.15 9.79
N GLU A 4 -5.62 -38.58 10.56
CA GLU A 4 -5.54 -37.25 11.20
C GLU A 4 -5.99 -36.03 10.38
N GLU A 5 -7.26 -36.01 9.96
CA GLU A 5 -8.06 -34.79 10.09
C GLU A 5 -8.43 -34.64 11.58
N GLU A 6 -7.46 -34.18 12.38
CA GLU A 6 -7.75 -33.71 13.74
C GLU A 6 -8.52 -32.38 13.56
N GLU A 7 -9.79 -32.36 13.98
CA GLU A 7 -10.63 -31.16 14.03
C GLU A 7 -9.96 -30.15 14.98
N ARG A 8 -9.10 -29.30 14.42
CA ARG A 8 -8.29 -28.37 15.20
C ARG A 8 -9.20 -27.29 15.78
N GLY A 9 -9.59 -27.49 17.04
CA GLY A 9 -10.25 -26.47 17.84
C GLY A 9 -9.41 -25.19 17.96
N VAL A 10 -10.00 -24.19 18.63
CA VAL A 10 -9.43 -22.85 18.79
C VAL A 10 -7.97 -22.88 19.27
N VAL A 11 -7.06 -22.26 18.52
CA VAL A 11 -5.65 -22.08 18.87
C VAL A 11 -5.49 -20.85 19.75
N ARG A 12 -4.86 -21.02 20.92
CA ARG A 12 -4.55 -19.90 21.81
C ARG A 12 -3.24 -19.26 21.39
N VAL A 13 -3.26 -17.96 21.17
CA VAL A 13 -2.11 -17.17 20.70
C VAL A 13 -1.64 -16.25 21.82
N LYS A 14 -0.33 -16.22 22.06
CA LYS A 14 0.35 -15.26 22.94
C LYS A 14 1.27 -14.40 22.11
N VAL A 15 1.12 -13.10 22.20
CA VAL A 15 1.88 -12.15 21.39
C VAL A 15 2.73 -11.27 22.28
N LYS A 16 4.01 -11.18 21.95
CA LYS A 16 4.99 -10.28 22.56
C LYS A 16 5.27 -9.13 21.60
N LYS A 17 4.84 -7.91 21.93
CA LYS A 17 5.18 -6.69 21.19
C LYS A 17 6.53 -6.16 21.67
N CYS A 18 7.45 -5.96 20.73
CA CYS A 18 8.77 -5.37 20.93
C CYS A 18 8.81 -4.04 20.15
N GLU A 19 9.04 -2.93 20.86
CA GLU A 19 9.13 -1.58 20.30
C GLU A 19 10.45 -0.96 20.76
N GLY A 20 11.50 -1.08 19.94
CA GLY A 20 12.84 -0.57 20.25
C GLY A 20 13.38 -0.96 21.64
N LEU A 21 13.84 0.05 22.40
CA LEU A 21 14.33 -0.06 23.79
C LEU A 21 13.20 0.02 24.85
N GLN A 22 11.93 0.07 24.43
CA GLN A 22 10.79 0.32 25.30
C GLN A 22 10.14 -0.98 25.82
N THR A 23 9.23 -0.82 26.79
CA THR A 23 8.57 -1.89 27.55
C THR A 23 7.89 -2.93 26.64
N VAL A 24 8.17 -4.20 26.91
CA VAL A 24 7.53 -5.34 26.24
C VAL A 24 6.06 -5.45 26.68
N GLU A 25 5.14 -5.40 25.72
CA GLU A 25 3.70 -5.57 25.96
C GLU A 25 3.26 -6.98 25.54
N PHE A 26 2.44 -7.64 26.37
CA PHE A 26 1.93 -8.98 26.09
C PHE A 26 0.42 -8.97 25.94
N ARG A 27 -0.08 -9.64 24.89
CA ARG A 27 -1.51 -9.90 24.71
C ARG A 27 -1.76 -11.35 24.39
N SER A 28 -2.95 -11.84 24.73
CA SER A 28 -3.34 -13.21 24.48
C SER A 28 -4.78 -13.25 23.99
N PHE A 29 -5.02 -14.04 22.95
CA PHE A 29 -6.33 -14.25 22.36
C PHE A 29 -6.42 -15.64 21.77
N ALA A 30 -7.56 -15.99 21.21
CA ALA A 30 -7.82 -17.30 20.65
C ALA A 30 -8.29 -17.13 19.20
N VAL A 31 -7.77 -17.93 18.29
CA VAL A 31 -8.08 -17.88 16.86
C VAL A 31 -8.52 -19.24 16.36
N ASP A 32 -9.40 -19.24 15.38
CA ASP A 32 -9.80 -20.46 14.68
C ASP A 32 -8.95 -20.59 13.40
N PRO A 33 -8.09 -21.62 13.28
CA PRO A 33 -7.25 -21.83 12.11
C PRO A 33 -8.04 -21.94 10.79
N GLN A 34 -9.31 -22.32 10.80
CA GLN A 34 -10.09 -22.52 9.57
C GLN A 34 -10.54 -21.21 8.91
N ILE A 35 -10.57 -20.11 9.67
CA ILE A 35 -11.07 -18.81 9.19
C ILE A 35 -10.07 -17.66 9.37
N THR A 36 -8.93 -17.93 10.02
CA THR A 36 -7.93 -16.90 10.32
C THR A 36 -6.81 -16.94 9.28
N SER A 37 -6.90 -16.09 8.26
CA SER A 37 -5.76 -15.79 7.39
C SER A 37 -4.76 -14.86 8.07
N LEU A 38 -3.57 -14.70 7.48
CA LEU A 38 -2.55 -13.76 7.92
C LEU A 38 -3.09 -12.33 7.94
N GLU A 39 -3.85 -11.94 6.92
CA GLU A 39 -4.50 -10.63 6.88
C GLU A 39 -5.46 -10.45 8.07
N VAL A 40 -6.27 -11.46 8.38
CA VAL A 40 -7.18 -11.42 9.56
C VAL A 40 -6.38 -11.34 10.87
N LEU A 41 -5.30 -12.12 10.98
CA LEU A 41 -4.41 -12.09 12.14
C LEU A 41 -3.78 -10.70 12.34
N GLN A 42 -3.29 -10.07 11.26
CA GLN A 42 -2.75 -8.70 11.30
C GLN A 42 -3.80 -7.70 11.81
N HIS A 43 -5.04 -7.77 11.32
CA HIS A 43 -6.13 -6.91 11.81
C HIS A 43 -6.44 -7.15 13.29
N ILE A 44 -6.42 -8.40 13.75
CA ILE A 44 -6.59 -8.73 15.16
C ILE A 44 -5.47 -8.11 15.99
N LEU A 45 -4.21 -8.18 15.53
CA LEU A 45 -3.05 -7.59 16.22
C LEU A 45 -3.13 -6.06 16.29
N ILE A 46 -3.49 -5.41 15.18
CA ILE A 46 -3.69 -3.95 15.10
C ILE A 46 -4.72 -3.50 16.14
N ARG A 47 -5.87 -4.17 16.19
CA ARG A 47 -6.92 -3.87 17.17
C ARG A 47 -6.50 -4.23 18.59
N ALA A 48 -5.83 -5.36 18.78
CA ALA A 48 -5.43 -5.83 20.09
C ALA A 48 -4.44 -4.85 20.74
N PHE A 49 -3.49 -4.30 20.00
CA PHE A 49 -2.42 -3.41 20.50
C PHE A 49 -2.68 -1.92 20.22
N GLU A 50 -3.88 -1.55 19.77
CA GLU A 50 -4.28 -0.16 19.46
C GLU A 50 -3.27 0.56 18.55
N LEU A 51 -2.81 -0.14 17.52
CA LEU A 51 -1.86 0.42 16.56
C LEU A 51 -2.63 1.35 15.63
N ASN A 52 -2.57 2.66 15.88
CA ASN A 52 -3.29 3.72 15.14
C ASN A 52 -3.00 3.73 13.62
N GLY A 53 -3.52 2.76 12.85
CA GLY A 53 -3.30 2.63 11.40
C GLY A 53 -1.88 2.19 10.99
N ARG A 54 -1.02 1.78 11.93
CA ARG A 54 0.33 1.30 11.58
C ARG A 54 0.28 -0.14 11.07
N HIS A 55 0.48 -0.33 9.77
CA HIS A 55 0.57 -1.64 9.12
C HIS A 55 2.00 -2.18 9.04
N ASN A 56 3.01 -1.32 9.21
CA ASN A 56 4.42 -1.69 9.12
C ASN A 56 4.95 -2.28 10.44
N PHE A 57 4.67 -3.56 10.66
CA PHE A 57 5.28 -4.34 11.74
C PHE A 57 5.61 -5.75 11.26
N GLY A 58 6.71 -6.30 11.75
CA GLY A 58 7.10 -7.69 11.50
C GLY A 58 6.36 -8.62 12.45
N ILE A 59 5.96 -9.79 11.96
CA ILE A 59 5.43 -10.89 12.77
C ILE A 59 6.36 -12.09 12.62
N SER A 60 6.70 -12.73 13.74
CA SER A 60 7.40 -14.00 13.76
C SER A 60 6.76 -14.96 14.75
N TYR A 61 6.84 -16.26 14.51
CA TYR A 61 6.35 -17.28 15.42
C TYR A 61 7.50 -18.12 15.99
N LEU A 62 7.35 -18.59 17.22
CA LEU A 62 8.30 -19.49 17.85
C LEU A 62 8.14 -20.90 17.31
N SER A 63 9.22 -21.45 16.78
CA SER A 63 9.31 -22.84 16.33
C SER A 63 10.52 -23.53 16.97
N ARG A 64 10.57 -24.86 16.91
CA ARG A 64 11.72 -25.65 17.36
C ARG A 64 12.43 -26.24 16.16
N ASP A 65 13.74 -26.06 16.10
CA ASP A 65 14.56 -26.68 15.06
C ASP A 65 14.76 -28.18 15.30
N ARG A 66 15.47 -28.86 14.38
CA ARG A 66 15.77 -30.30 14.49
C ARG A 66 16.66 -30.65 15.70
N MET A 67 17.31 -29.65 16.30
CA MET A 67 18.17 -29.79 17.48
C MET A 67 17.43 -29.43 18.78
N GLY A 68 16.15 -29.06 18.69
CA GLY A 68 15.31 -28.68 19.82
C GLY A 68 15.52 -27.23 20.31
N ALA A 69 16.29 -26.43 19.59
CA ALA A 69 16.49 -25.02 19.90
C ALA A 69 15.28 -24.19 19.45
N GLU A 70 14.89 -23.22 20.27
CA GLU A 70 13.77 -22.32 19.99
C GLU A 70 14.22 -21.18 19.05
N VAL A 71 13.62 -21.09 17.88
CA VAL A 71 13.95 -20.11 16.83
C VAL A 71 12.67 -19.37 16.43
N TYR A 72 12.78 -18.05 16.25
CA TYR A 72 11.69 -17.25 15.67
C TYR A 72 11.77 -17.27 14.16
N LEU A 73 10.68 -17.68 13.50
CA LEU A 73 10.53 -17.70 12.06
C LEU A 73 9.56 -16.61 11.61
N SER A 74 9.91 -15.88 10.55
CA SER A 74 9.06 -14.82 10.01
C SER A 74 7.76 -15.39 9.45
N LEU A 75 6.67 -14.68 9.70
CA LEU A 75 5.34 -15.04 9.23
C LEU A 75 4.98 -14.10 8.07
N LEU A 76 5.21 -14.55 6.84
CA LEU A 76 5.11 -13.72 5.62
C LEU A 76 3.92 -14.09 4.73
N SER A 77 3.36 -15.29 4.91
CA SER A 77 2.27 -15.82 4.11
C SER A 77 1.29 -16.67 4.93
N ASP A 78 0.12 -16.98 4.36
CA ASP A 78 -0.82 -17.93 4.95
C ASP A 78 -0.20 -19.33 5.11
N TRP A 79 0.73 -19.72 4.22
CA TRP A 79 1.46 -20.98 4.35
C TRP A 79 2.32 -21.01 5.63
N ASP A 80 2.97 -19.90 5.97
CA ASP A 80 3.75 -19.78 7.21
C ASP A 80 2.84 -19.79 8.43
N LEU A 81 1.64 -19.21 8.33
CA LEU A 81 0.64 -19.21 9.39
C LEU A 81 0.11 -20.63 9.67
N ASP A 82 -0.17 -21.40 8.61
CA ASP A 82 -0.55 -22.80 8.72
C ASP A 82 0.57 -23.62 9.37
N ALA A 83 1.81 -23.42 8.94
CA ALA A 83 2.97 -24.03 9.55
C ALA A 83 3.12 -23.64 11.03
N ALA A 84 2.82 -22.38 11.39
CA ALA A 84 2.82 -21.91 12.76
C ALA A 84 1.73 -22.59 13.60
N PHE A 85 0.52 -22.78 13.08
CA PHE A 85 -0.54 -23.53 13.75
C PHE A 85 -0.19 -25.01 13.95
N VAL A 86 0.49 -25.63 12.99
CA VAL A 86 0.98 -27.02 13.10
C VAL A 86 2.12 -27.14 14.10
N SER A 87 3.06 -26.20 14.10
CA SER A 87 4.28 -26.23 14.91
C SER A 87 4.11 -25.67 16.31
N ALA A 88 2.95 -25.07 16.62
CA ALA A 88 2.65 -24.47 17.92
C ALA A 88 2.90 -25.47 19.07
N ALA A 89 3.94 -25.20 19.88
CA ALA A 89 4.19 -25.96 21.08
C ALA A 89 3.05 -25.72 22.07
N LYS A 90 2.23 -26.74 22.33
CA LYS A 90 1.11 -26.69 23.29
C LYS A 90 1.63 -26.12 24.64
N PRO A 91 0.97 -25.12 25.25
CA PRO A 91 -0.45 -24.78 25.09
C PRO A 91 -0.77 -23.51 24.28
N TYR A 92 0.22 -22.84 23.69
CA TYR A 92 0.03 -21.57 23.00
C TYR A 92 0.92 -21.44 21.76
N LEU A 93 0.38 -20.88 20.68
CA LEU A 93 1.19 -20.31 19.61
C LEU A 93 1.83 -19.01 20.13
N GLN A 94 3.16 -18.92 20.14
CA GLN A 94 3.88 -17.73 20.57
C GLN A 94 4.31 -16.90 19.37
N LEU A 95 3.79 -15.69 19.29
CA LEU A 95 4.15 -14.70 18.28
C LEU A 95 5.00 -13.60 18.90
N LYS A 96 5.97 -13.13 18.13
CA LYS A 96 6.72 -11.90 18.37
C LYS A 96 6.31 -10.89 17.31
N MET A 97 5.97 -9.70 17.77
CA MET A 97 5.64 -8.57 16.93
C MET A 97 6.74 -7.53 17.11
N ASP A 98 7.41 -7.16 16.02
CA ASP A 98 8.47 -6.16 16.02
C ASP A 98 7.97 -4.91 15.30
N ILE A 99 7.77 -3.83 16.06
CA ILE A 99 7.43 -2.51 15.50
C ILE A 99 8.76 -1.83 15.20
N LYS A 100 9.04 -1.63 13.91
CA LYS A 100 10.17 -0.79 13.53
C LYS A 100 9.88 0.61 14.07
N PRO A 101 10.74 1.22 14.91
CA PRO A 101 10.64 2.65 15.12
C PRO A 101 10.70 3.29 13.72
N SER A 102 9.81 4.23 13.44
CA SER A 102 9.86 5.02 12.23
C SER A 102 11.16 5.83 12.27
N GLU A 103 12.27 5.21 11.89
CA GLU A 103 13.47 5.92 11.47
C GLU A 103 13.23 6.39 10.05
N ASP A 104 13.46 7.69 9.85
CA ASP A 104 13.53 8.40 8.57
C ASP A 104 14.54 7.74 7.63
N SER A 105 14.19 6.58 7.07
CA SER A 105 14.95 5.93 6.01
C SER A 105 14.21 6.14 4.69
N PRO A 106 14.78 6.85 3.71
CA PRO A 106 14.12 7.26 2.47
C PRO A 106 14.01 6.12 1.45
N VAL A 107 14.09 4.86 1.90
CA VAL A 107 14.09 3.71 1.01
C VAL A 107 12.70 3.11 1.01
N LEU A 108 11.91 3.60 0.05
CA LEU A 108 10.76 2.93 -0.55
C LEU A 108 9.74 2.41 0.49
N GLU A 109 8.82 3.28 0.90
CA GLU A 109 7.52 2.82 1.38
C GLU A 109 6.91 1.93 0.29
N ASP A 110 6.79 0.63 0.60
CA ASP A 110 5.98 -0.31 -0.15
C ASP A 110 4.58 0.30 -0.29
N TRP A 111 4.15 0.45 -1.53
CA TRP A 111 2.85 0.99 -1.94
C TRP A 111 1.74 0.62 -0.96
N ASP A 112 1.19 1.62 -0.24
CA ASP A 112 0.01 1.46 0.60
C ASP A 112 -1.11 0.78 -0.21
N ILE A 113 -1.37 -0.50 0.08
CA ILE A 113 -2.45 -1.26 -0.55
C ILE A 113 -3.76 -0.77 0.06
N ILE A 114 -4.48 0.08 -0.66
CA ILE A 114 -5.84 0.48 -0.30
C ILE A 114 -6.74 -0.76 -0.35
N SER A 115 -7.27 -1.20 0.80
CA SER A 115 -8.20 -2.33 0.86
C SER A 115 -9.58 -1.90 0.33
N PRO A 116 -10.28 -2.72 -0.48
CA PRO A 116 -11.64 -2.43 -0.93
C PRO A 116 -12.66 -2.19 0.19
N LYS A 117 -12.35 -2.52 1.45
CA LYS A 117 -13.22 -2.22 2.60
C LYS A 117 -13.11 -0.76 3.05
N ASP A 118 -11.94 -0.14 2.91
CA ASP A 118 -11.69 1.28 3.28
C ASP A 118 -12.40 2.26 2.33
N VAL A 119 -12.70 1.78 1.13
CA VAL A 119 -13.50 2.42 0.08
C VAL A 119 -14.98 2.56 0.47
N ILE A 120 -15.55 1.53 1.10
CA ILE A 120 -17.01 1.39 1.27
C ILE A 120 -17.49 2.15 2.53
N GLY A 121 -16.63 2.32 3.54
CA GLY A 121 -16.99 2.96 4.80
C GLY A 121 -17.14 4.48 4.75
N SER A 122 -16.49 5.14 3.78
CA SER A 122 -16.35 6.60 3.76
C SER A 122 -17.62 7.34 3.30
N ASP A 123 -18.55 6.66 2.62
CA ASP A 123 -19.75 7.29 2.03
C ASP A 123 -21.00 7.23 2.93
N GLN A 124 -20.90 6.67 4.14
CA GLN A 124 -22.08 6.46 5.01
C GLN A 124 -22.21 7.42 6.20
N LEU A 125 -21.28 8.38 6.39
CA LEU A 125 -21.31 9.33 7.52
C LEU A 125 -21.57 10.80 7.14
N GLN A 126 -22.16 11.07 5.98
CA GLN A 126 -22.73 12.39 5.67
C GLN A 126 -24.12 12.26 5.04
N GLY A 127 -25.09 11.86 5.85
CA GLY A 127 -26.51 11.86 5.49
C GLY A 127 -27.40 12.11 6.70
N GLU A 128 -27.93 13.33 6.80
CA GLU A 128 -29.17 13.70 7.49
C GLU A 128 -29.25 13.61 9.02
N LYS A 129 -28.89 14.71 9.67
CA LYS A 129 -29.50 15.12 10.96
C LYS A 129 -30.95 15.54 10.74
N ARG A 130 -31.94 14.66 10.93
CA ARG A 130 -33.33 15.06 11.25
C ARG A 130 -34.05 14.09 12.21
N SER A 131 -34.37 14.63 13.38
CA SER A 131 -35.55 14.40 14.23
C SER A 131 -35.80 13.01 14.85
N LEU A 132 -35.64 12.97 16.18
CA LEU A 132 -36.09 11.93 17.10
C LEU A 132 -37.60 12.04 17.35
N THR A 133 -38.40 11.01 17.06
CA THR A 133 -39.60 10.68 17.83
C THR A 133 -39.88 9.18 17.85
N SER A 134 -39.80 8.64 19.07
CA SER A 134 -40.39 7.42 19.64
C SER A 134 -41.59 6.78 18.92
N THR A 135 -41.60 5.45 18.76
CA THR A 135 -42.57 4.55 19.44
C THR A 135 -42.14 3.07 19.36
N ALA A 136 -42.63 2.29 20.33
CA ALA A 136 -42.15 0.99 20.78
C ALA A 136 -42.68 -0.26 20.01
N LEU A 137 -42.01 -1.40 20.25
CA LEU A 137 -42.23 -2.81 19.84
C LEU A 137 -43.67 -3.35 20.14
N PRO A 138 -44.22 -4.43 19.49
CA PRO A 138 -43.72 -5.82 19.68
C PRO A 138 -43.87 -6.87 18.54
N PHE A 139 -42.91 -7.81 18.53
CA PHE A 139 -42.98 -9.27 18.35
C PHE A 139 -44.31 -9.94 17.90
N THR A 140 -44.35 -10.58 16.71
CA THR A 140 -44.37 -12.06 16.47
C THR A 140 -44.58 -12.40 14.99
N GLN A 141 -43.76 -13.34 14.51
CA GLN A 141 -43.99 -14.38 13.48
C GLN A 141 -44.89 -14.11 12.25
N SER A 142 -44.27 -14.18 11.06
CA SER A 142 -44.77 -15.01 9.96
C SER A 142 -43.62 -15.39 9.02
N LEU A 143 -43.43 -16.70 8.85
CA LEU A 143 -42.50 -17.33 7.93
C LEU A 143 -43.09 -17.38 6.51
N LEU A 144 -42.17 -17.28 5.53
CA LEU A 144 -42.27 -17.78 4.15
C LEU A 144 -43.25 -17.10 3.18
N SER A 145 -42.80 -15.97 2.62
CA SER A 145 -43.00 -15.68 1.18
C SER A 145 -42.18 -14.47 0.71
N GLN A 146 -40.84 -14.54 0.69
CA GLN A 146 -39.97 -13.67 -0.14
C GLN A 146 -38.47 -14.00 -0.06
N MET A 147 -38.09 -15.26 -0.26
CA MET A 147 -36.69 -15.60 -0.57
C MET A 147 -36.59 -15.95 -2.05
N GLY A 148 -36.47 -14.91 -2.88
CA GLY A 148 -36.33 -15.07 -4.32
C GLY A 148 -35.82 -13.85 -5.08
N ARG A 149 -35.27 -12.83 -4.40
CA ARG A 149 -34.74 -11.62 -5.05
C ARG A 149 -33.43 -11.05 -4.48
N THR A 150 -32.82 -11.70 -3.48
CA THR A 150 -31.57 -11.22 -2.85
C THR A 150 -30.33 -12.06 -3.19
N LEU A 151 -30.45 -13.22 -3.85
CA LEU A 151 -29.29 -14.01 -4.28
C LEU A 151 -28.74 -13.60 -5.66
N SER A 152 -29.55 -12.97 -6.51
CA SER A 152 -29.08 -12.55 -7.85
C SER A 152 -28.03 -11.42 -7.80
N LYS A 153 -28.02 -10.58 -6.75
CA LYS A 153 -27.00 -9.53 -6.60
C LYS A 153 -25.66 -10.07 -6.08
N VAL A 154 -25.67 -11.20 -5.37
CA VAL A 154 -24.44 -11.82 -4.85
C VAL A 154 -23.82 -12.73 -5.90
N GLN A 155 -24.62 -13.36 -6.76
CA GLN A 155 -24.09 -14.07 -7.94
C GLN A 155 -23.47 -13.13 -8.99
N GLN A 156 -23.98 -11.90 -9.13
CA GLN A 156 -23.34 -10.90 -10.00
C GLN A 156 -22.02 -10.36 -9.42
N ALA A 157 -21.84 -10.43 -8.09
CA ALA A 157 -20.60 -10.03 -7.42
C ALA A 157 -19.49 -11.09 -7.47
N LEU A 158 -19.77 -12.30 -7.95
CA LEU A 158 -18.81 -13.40 -8.06
C LEU A 158 -18.49 -13.82 -9.50
N SER A 159 -19.14 -13.19 -10.49
CA SER A 159 -18.80 -13.34 -11.91
C SER A 159 -17.82 -12.25 -12.33
N TRP A 160 -16.61 -12.27 -11.79
CA TRP A 160 -15.55 -11.38 -12.27
C TRP A 160 -15.01 -11.96 -13.57
N SER A 161 -15.61 -11.57 -14.70
CA SER A 161 -14.98 -11.75 -16.00
C SER A 161 -13.81 -10.77 -16.07
N TYR A 162 -12.61 -11.27 -16.33
CA TYR A 162 -11.35 -10.52 -16.37
C TYR A 162 -11.25 -9.55 -17.57
N GLY A 163 -12.36 -8.94 -17.98
CA GLY A 163 -12.45 -8.13 -19.20
C GLY A 163 -13.59 -7.12 -19.24
N GLU A 164 -14.32 -6.89 -18.15
CA GLU A 164 -15.26 -5.79 -18.08
C GLU A 164 -14.54 -4.54 -17.55
N GLU A 165 -14.48 -3.48 -18.36
CA GLU A 165 -13.94 -2.19 -17.95
C GLU A 165 -14.68 -1.73 -16.68
N VAL A 166 -14.01 -1.78 -15.53
CA VAL A 166 -14.54 -1.26 -14.28
C VAL A 166 -14.71 0.23 -14.46
N LYS A 167 -15.94 0.66 -14.78
CA LYS A 167 -16.27 2.06 -14.94
C LYS A 167 -15.91 2.80 -13.64
N PRO A 168 -15.11 3.88 -13.69
CA PRO A 168 -14.71 4.60 -12.49
C PRO A 168 -15.92 4.96 -11.64
N PHE A 169 -15.85 4.65 -10.34
CA PHE A 169 -16.96 4.87 -9.40
C PHE A 169 -17.26 6.37 -9.20
N LYS A 170 -16.25 7.22 -9.41
CA LYS A 170 -16.36 8.69 -9.39
C LYS A 170 -15.80 9.30 -10.68
N PRO A 171 -16.24 10.50 -11.07
CA PRO A 171 -15.57 11.25 -12.14
C PRO A 171 -14.09 11.53 -11.77
N PRO A 172 -13.23 11.82 -12.75
CA PRO A 172 -11.85 12.22 -12.48
C PRO A 172 -11.76 13.38 -11.51
N LEU A 173 -10.76 13.35 -10.62
CA LEU A 173 -10.50 14.44 -9.69
C LEU A 173 -10.27 15.74 -10.47
N SER A 174 -11.12 16.73 -10.21
CA SER A 174 -11.04 18.06 -10.82
C SER A 174 -10.13 18.99 -10.02
N ASP A 175 -9.68 20.07 -10.66
CA ASP A 175 -8.86 21.09 -10.01
C ASP A 175 -9.56 21.71 -8.78
N ALA A 176 -10.85 22.06 -8.89
CA ALA A 176 -11.62 22.63 -7.78
C ALA A 176 -11.72 21.67 -6.58
N GLU A 177 -11.92 20.38 -6.85
CA GLU A 177 -11.97 19.37 -5.80
C GLU A 177 -10.59 19.16 -5.16
N PHE A 178 -9.51 19.14 -5.94
CA PHE A 178 -8.15 19.03 -5.43
C PHE A 178 -7.80 20.18 -4.46
N HIS A 179 -8.23 21.41 -4.76
CA HIS A 179 -8.03 22.55 -3.86
C HIS A 179 -8.70 22.37 -2.48
N SER A 180 -9.74 21.54 -2.35
CA SER A 180 -10.37 21.23 -1.05
C SER A 180 -9.51 20.33 -0.13
N TYR A 181 -8.47 19.70 -0.68
CA TYR A 181 -7.48 18.96 0.10
C TYR A 181 -6.32 19.84 0.58
N LEU A 182 -6.24 21.08 0.09
CA LEU A 182 -5.19 22.02 0.42
C LEU A 182 -5.67 23.03 1.47
N ASN A 183 -4.79 23.44 2.38
CA ASN A 183 -5.05 24.58 3.25
C ASN A 183 -4.75 25.92 2.54
N SER A 184 -4.95 27.04 3.25
CA SER A 184 -4.70 28.39 2.73
C SER A 184 -3.23 28.67 2.34
N GLN A 185 -2.29 27.87 2.86
CA GLN A 185 -0.86 27.94 2.51
C GLN A 185 -0.50 26.96 1.39
N GLY A 186 -1.47 26.22 0.85
CA GLY A 186 -1.29 25.20 -0.17
C GLY A 186 -0.70 23.89 0.34
N GLN A 187 -0.64 23.63 1.65
CA GLN A 187 -0.21 22.34 2.20
C GLN A 187 -1.31 21.30 2.03
N LEU A 188 -0.91 20.06 1.72
CA LEU A 188 -1.84 18.94 1.60
C LEU A 188 -2.19 18.41 2.99
N MET A 189 -3.45 18.55 3.40
CA MET A 189 -3.88 18.24 4.77
C MET A 189 -4.31 16.77 4.95
N ARG A 190 -4.82 16.16 3.89
CA ARG A 190 -5.45 14.82 3.92
C ARG A 190 -4.92 13.95 2.77
N PRO A 191 -3.64 13.53 2.81
CA PRO A 191 -3.01 12.79 1.72
C PRO A 191 -3.65 11.41 1.47
N GLU A 192 -4.03 10.69 2.53
CA GLU A 192 -4.68 9.37 2.43
C GLU A 192 -6.04 9.47 1.74
N GLU A 193 -6.88 10.43 2.13
CA GLU A 193 -8.19 10.66 1.50
C GLU A 193 -8.05 11.06 0.03
N LEU A 194 -7.02 11.85 -0.31
CA LEU A 194 -6.72 12.20 -1.69
C LEU A 194 -6.35 10.95 -2.51
N ARG A 195 -5.50 10.06 -1.98
CA ARG A 195 -5.12 8.80 -2.64
C ARG A 195 -6.35 7.91 -2.88
N LEU A 196 -7.21 7.77 -1.87
CA LEU A 196 -8.49 7.03 -1.98
C LEU A 196 -9.42 7.65 -3.03
N ARG A 197 -9.55 8.98 -3.04
CA ARG A 197 -10.36 9.69 -4.04
C ARG A 197 -9.87 9.47 -5.47
N ILE A 198 -8.55 9.46 -5.66
CA ILE A 198 -7.91 9.19 -6.94
C ILE A 198 -8.11 7.74 -7.35
N TYR A 199 -8.02 6.79 -6.41
CA TYR A 199 -8.31 5.38 -6.67
C TYR A 199 -9.74 5.19 -7.23
N HIS A 200 -10.73 5.96 -6.75
CA HIS A 200 -12.13 5.84 -7.22
C HIS A 200 -12.46 6.44 -8.58
N GLY A 201 -11.71 7.44 -9.03
CA GLY A 201 -12.09 8.19 -10.24
C GLY A 201 -10.95 8.56 -11.17
N GLY A 202 -9.71 8.29 -10.79
CA GLY A 202 -8.53 8.82 -11.44
C GLY A 202 -8.40 10.34 -11.30
N VAL A 203 -7.55 10.91 -12.15
CA VAL A 203 -7.21 12.34 -12.15
C VAL A 203 -7.45 12.93 -13.53
N GLU A 204 -8.02 14.13 -13.57
CA GLU A 204 -8.14 14.90 -14.80
C GLU A 204 -6.77 15.08 -15.50
N PRO A 205 -6.65 14.88 -16.82
CA PRO A 205 -5.37 14.96 -17.52
C PRO A 205 -4.54 16.23 -17.24
N SER A 206 -5.21 17.38 -17.15
CA SER A 206 -4.61 18.69 -16.87
C SER A 206 -3.92 18.77 -15.50
N LEU A 207 -4.44 18.02 -14.53
CA LEU A 207 -4.03 18.04 -13.13
C LEU A 207 -2.94 17.00 -12.80
N ARG A 208 -2.76 15.98 -13.64
CA ARG A 208 -1.77 14.90 -13.43
C ARG A 208 -0.37 15.41 -13.12
N LYS A 209 0.11 16.44 -13.85
CA LYS A 209 1.45 17.03 -13.65
C LYS A 209 1.71 17.57 -12.24
N VAL A 210 0.64 17.92 -11.53
CA VAL A 210 0.67 18.40 -10.13
C VAL A 210 0.47 17.24 -9.18
N VAL A 211 -0.63 16.49 -9.34
CA VAL A 211 -1.03 15.43 -8.41
C VAL A 211 -0.05 14.26 -8.40
N TRP A 212 0.52 13.87 -9.54
CA TRP A 212 1.48 12.77 -9.60
C TRP A 212 2.72 13.01 -8.75
N ARG A 213 3.10 14.26 -8.51
CA ARG A 213 4.25 14.57 -7.63
C ARG A 213 3.98 14.21 -6.18
N TYR A 214 2.71 14.20 -5.75
CA TYR A 214 2.33 13.67 -4.44
C TYR A 214 2.25 12.16 -4.45
N LEU A 215 1.69 11.56 -5.49
CA LEU A 215 1.56 10.10 -5.58
C LEU A 215 2.92 9.39 -5.68
N LEU A 216 3.89 10.02 -6.33
CA LEU A 216 5.25 9.52 -6.49
C LEU A 216 6.20 9.99 -5.36
N ASN A 217 5.65 10.57 -4.28
CA ASN A 217 6.41 11.07 -3.13
C ASN A 217 7.60 11.99 -3.52
N VAL A 218 7.43 12.81 -4.57
CA VAL A 218 8.44 13.80 -4.99
C VAL A 218 8.57 14.89 -3.94
N TYR A 219 7.45 15.27 -3.34
CA TYR A 219 7.41 16.24 -2.24
C TYR A 219 7.43 15.52 -0.90
N PRO A 220 8.32 15.93 0.02
CA PRO A 220 8.16 15.62 1.43
C PRO A 220 6.80 16.08 1.95
N ASP A 221 6.29 15.40 2.98
CA ASP A 221 5.02 15.74 3.60
C ASP A 221 5.06 17.12 4.26
N GLY A 222 3.89 17.77 4.29
CA GLY A 222 3.70 19.05 4.98
C GLY A 222 4.24 20.28 4.27
N LEU A 223 4.86 20.18 3.08
CA LEU A 223 5.36 21.37 2.38
C LEU A 223 4.23 22.30 1.91
N THR A 224 4.40 23.60 2.18
CA THR A 224 3.55 24.68 1.65
C THR A 224 3.70 24.82 0.14
N GLY A 225 2.78 25.55 -0.49
CA GLY A 225 2.87 25.85 -1.92
C GLY A 225 4.19 26.51 -2.30
N GLN A 226 4.65 27.47 -1.50
CA GLN A 226 5.92 28.17 -1.73
C GLN A 226 7.12 27.25 -1.53
N GLU A 227 7.16 26.49 -0.44
CA GLU A 227 8.26 25.55 -0.17
C GLU A 227 8.36 24.47 -1.25
N ARG A 228 7.24 24.01 -1.82
CA ARG A 228 7.28 23.09 -2.96
C ARG A 228 7.95 23.69 -4.18
N MET A 229 7.70 24.98 -4.47
CA MET A 229 8.37 25.65 -5.59
C MET A 229 9.88 25.71 -5.38
N ASP A 230 10.32 26.06 -4.17
CA ASP A 230 11.75 26.17 -3.86
C ASP A 230 12.42 24.79 -3.76
N TYR A 231 11.71 23.78 -3.25
CA TYR A 231 12.11 22.39 -3.27
C TYR A 231 12.37 21.91 -4.70
N MET A 232 11.47 22.18 -5.65
CA MET A 232 11.66 21.79 -7.05
C MET A 232 12.88 22.48 -7.68
N LYS A 233 13.09 23.78 -7.43
CA LYS A 233 14.28 24.48 -7.91
C LYS A 233 15.57 23.82 -7.40
N ARG A 234 15.59 23.41 -6.13
CA ARG A 234 16.74 22.71 -5.55
C ARG A 234 16.93 21.33 -6.19
N LYS A 235 15.87 20.53 -6.34
CA LYS A 235 15.94 19.22 -7.01
C LYS A 235 16.37 19.30 -8.46
N THR A 236 15.98 20.35 -9.19
CA THR A 236 16.49 20.61 -10.55
C THR A 236 17.99 20.84 -10.55
N ARG A 237 18.51 21.68 -9.64
CA ARG A 237 19.96 21.93 -9.53
C ARG A 237 20.74 20.67 -9.15
N GLU A 238 20.18 19.88 -8.24
CA GLU A 238 20.75 18.60 -7.82
C GLU A 238 20.85 17.62 -9.01
N TYR A 239 19.78 17.52 -9.82
CA TYR A 239 19.81 16.73 -11.05
C TYR A 239 20.86 17.23 -12.04
N ASP A 240 20.92 18.54 -12.29
CA ASP A 240 21.90 19.12 -13.22
C ASP A 240 23.34 18.88 -12.76
N GLN A 241 23.59 18.94 -11.45
CA GLN A 241 24.87 18.60 -10.86
C GLN A 241 25.21 17.12 -11.08
N LEU A 242 24.32 16.20 -10.71
CA LEU A 242 24.51 14.76 -10.92
C LEU A 242 24.79 14.43 -12.38
N LYS A 243 24.08 15.10 -13.30
CA LYS A 243 24.29 14.97 -14.74
C LYS A 243 25.68 15.44 -15.18
N SER A 244 26.16 16.57 -14.63
CA SER A 244 27.48 17.11 -14.97
C SER A 244 28.66 16.26 -14.48
N GLU A 245 28.42 15.43 -13.45
CA GLU A 245 29.45 14.64 -12.78
C GLU A 245 29.67 13.24 -13.39
N TRP A 246 28.97 12.84 -14.45
CA TRP A 246 29.05 11.49 -15.02
C TRP A 246 30.49 11.01 -15.25
N THR A 247 31.30 11.79 -15.97
CA THR A 247 32.69 11.45 -16.31
C THR A 247 33.62 11.41 -15.09
N SER A 248 33.24 12.04 -13.98
CA SER A 248 33.99 11.97 -12.73
C SER A 248 33.63 10.75 -11.88
N ARG A 249 32.46 10.14 -12.11
CA ARG A 249 31.91 9.04 -11.30
C ARG A 249 32.25 7.66 -11.86
N VAL A 250 32.42 7.54 -13.17
CA VAL A 250 32.70 6.28 -13.87
C VAL A 250 33.81 6.45 -14.90
N SER A 251 34.44 5.35 -15.30
CA SER A 251 35.44 5.37 -16.38
C SER A 251 34.81 5.75 -17.72
N ALA A 252 35.62 6.17 -18.69
CA ALA A 252 35.11 6.50 -20.03
C ALA A 252 34.48 5.30 -20.74
N GLU A 253 35.08 4.10 -20.55
CA GLU A 253 34.57 2.85 -21.12
C GLU A 253 33.22 2.46 -20.48
N ASP A 254 33.10 2.54 -19.15
CA ASP A 254 31.84 2.26 -18.46
C ASP A 254 30.75 3.26 -18.84
N LEU A 255 31.10 4.54 -18.97
CA LEU A 255 30.16 5.58 -19.39
C LEU A 255 29.62 5.29 -20.80
N GLU A 256 30.49 4.95 -21.75
CA GLU A 256 30.10 4.58 -23.10
C GLU A 256 29.24 3.32 -23.11
N PHE A 257 29.61 2.31 -22.32
CA PHE A 257 28.84 1.07 -22.18
C PHE A 257 27.44 1.30 -21.61
N ILE A 258 27.32 2.01 -20.48
CA ILE A 258 26.04 2.34 -19.84
C ILE A 258 25.16 3.14 -20.79
N ARG A 259 25.71 4.23 -21.35
CA ARG A 259 24.97 5.10 -22.28
C ARG A 259 24.55 4.35 -23.54
N GLY A 260 25.40 3.47 -24.07
CA GLY A 260 25.09 2.64 -25.23
C GLY A 260 23.93 1.67 -24.96
N ASN A 261 23.85 1.10 -23.76
CA ASN A 261 22.73 0.24 -23.37
C ASN A 261 21.43 1.04 -23.18
N VAL A 262 21.50 2.21 -22.52
CA VAL A 262 20.36 3.11 -22.39
C VAL A 262 19.83 3.53 -23.77
N LEU A 263 20.71 3.91 -24.69
CA LEU A 263 20.30 4.37 -26.03
C LEU A 263 19.55 3.29 -26.81
N LYS A 264 19.99 2.03 -26.71
CA LYS A 264 19.29 0.90 -27.33
C LYS A 264 17.84 0.84 -26.86
N ASP A 265 17.58 0.99 -25.56
CA ASP A 265 16.22 0.98 -24.99
C ASP A 265 15.41 2.22 -25.34
N VAL A 266 16.03 3.39 -25.36
CA VAL A 266 15.39 4.65 -25.75
C VAL A 266 14.87 4.59 -27.18
N LEU A 267 15.63 3.99 -28.10
CA LEU A 267 15.21 3.84 -29.51
C LEU A 267 14.03 2.87 -29.71
N ARG A 268 13.77 1.96 -28.75
CA ARG A 268 12.62 1.04 -28.75
C ARG A 268 11.40 1.62 -28.03
N THR A 269 11.50 2.81 -27.45
CA THR A 269 10.38 3.47 -26.77
C THR A 269 9.28 3.78 -27.76
N ASP A 270 8.01 3.70 -27.33
CA ASP A 270 6.83 3.83 -28.19
C ASP A 270 6.85 5.11 -29.04
N ARG A 271 7.12 4.95 -30.34
CA ARG A 271 7.17 6.03 -31.34
C ARG A 271 5.80 6.44 -31.85
N ALA A 272 4.74 5.67 -31.55
CA ALA A 272 3.38 6.06 -31.88
C ALA A 272 2.87 7.16 -30.94
N HIS A 273 3.42 7.26 -29.72
CA HIS A 273 3.09 8.33 -28.80
C HIS A 273 3.67 9.67 -29.27
N PRO A 274 2.86 10.74 -29.46
CA PRO A 274 3.31 12.01 -30.05
C PRO A 274 4.52 12.66 -29.35
N TYR A 275 4.62 12.49 -28.03
CA TYR A 275 5.75 13.01 -27.26
C TYR A 275 7.09 12.38 -27.68
N TYR A 276 7.10 11.09 -28.02
CA TYR A 276 8.29 10.39 -28.48
C TYR A 276 8.23 10.12 -30.00
N ALA A 277 7.47 10.90 -30.77
CA ALA A 277 7.48 10.77 -32.23
C ALA A 277 8.60 11.63 -32.86
N GLY A 278 8.91 11.38 -34.13
CA GLY A 278 9.83 12.22 -34.92
C GLY A 278 11.25 11.68 -35.00
N SER A 279 12.24 12.58 -34.99
CA SER A 279 13.66 12.24 -35.13
C SER A 279 14.22 11.54 -33.89
N GLU A 280 15.30 10.77 -34.06
CA GLU A 280 16.09 10.18 -32.97
C GLU A 280 16.78 11.27 -32.14
N ASP A 281 17.15 12.39 -32.76
CA ASP A 281 17.75 13.56 -32.09
C ASP A 281 16.71 14.49 -31.43
N SER A 282 15.49 14.02 -31.19
CA SER A 282 14.46 14.83 -30.55
C SER A 282 14.85 15.17 -29.10
N PRO A 283 14.53 16.38 -28.61
CA PRO A 283 14.87 16.78 -27.24
C PRO A 283 14.23 15.88 -26.17
N HIS A 284 13.09 15.24 -26.48
CA HIS A 284 12.43 14.30 -25.57
C HIS A 284 13.19 12.98 -25.41
N LEU A 285 13.77 12.45 -26.49
CA LEU A 285 14.64 11.27 -26.41
C LEU A 285 15.98 11.60 -25.76
N THR A 286 16.54 12.78 -26.02
CA THR A 286 17.72 13.26 -25.30
C THR A 286 17.43 13.34 -23.79
N ALA A 287 16.29 13.92 -23.40
CA ALA A 287 15.89 14.00 -21.99
C ALA A 287 15.72 12.61 -21.35
N LEU A 288 15.11 11.65 -22.06
CA LEU A 288 14.96 10.28 -21.56
C LEU A 288 16.31 9.58 -21.40
N THR A 289 17.20 9.73 -22.40
CA THR A 289 18.57 9.18 -22.35
C THR A 289 19.34 9.76 -21.16
N ASP A 290 19.27 11.07 -20.96
CA ASP A 290 19.97 11.75 -19.89
C ASP A 290 19.44 11.34 -18.50
N LEU A 291 18.12 11.21 -18.36
CA LEU A 291 17.49 10.79 -17.12
C LEU A 291 17.94 9.38 -16.72
N LEU A 292 17.85 8.42 -17.64
CA LEU A 292 18.20 7.02 -17.40
C LEU A 292 19.69 6.84 -17.17
N THR A 293 20.54 7.53 -17.95
CA THR A 293 22.00 7.50 -17.77
C THR A 293 22.39 8.08 -16.41
N THR A 294 21.80 9.21 -16.00
CA THR A 294 22.05 9.79 -14.68
C THR A 294 21.67 8.83 -13.57
N PHE A 295 20.49 8.21 -13.66
CA PHE A 295 20.04 7.26 -12.65
C PHE A 295 20.99 6.06 -12.53
N ALA A 296 21.34 5.43 -13.66
CA ALA A 296 22.21 4.26 -13.70
C ALA A 296 23.61 4.52 -13.10
N ILE A 297 24.20 5.70 -13.35
CA ILE A 297 25.52 6.07 -12.83
C ILE A 297 25.48 6.41 -11.34
N THR A 298 24.41 7.04 -10.87
CA THR A 298 24.33 7.60 -9.51
C THR A 298 23.78 6.64 -8.48
N HIS A 299 23.17 5.53 -8.92
CA HIS A 299 22.61 4.50 -8.05
C HIS A 299 23.15 3.09 -8.42
N PRO A 300 24.48 2.87 -8.35
CA PRO A 300 25.03 1.53 -8.55
C PRO A 300 24.57 0.60 -7.41
N GLN A 301 24.20 -0.63 -7.76
CA GLN A 301 23.92 -1.70 -6.79
C GLN A 301 25.21 -2.34 -6.28
#